data_AF-A0A9D6KX03-F1
#
_entry.id   AF-A0A9D6KX03-F1
#
_cell.length_a   1.000
_cell.length_b   1.000
_cell.length_c   1.000
_cell.angle_alpha   90.00
_cell.angle_beta   90.00
_cell.angle_gamma   90.00
#
_symmetry.space_group_name_H-M   'P 1'
#
loop_
_entity.id
_entity.type
_entity.pdbx_description
1 polymer ?
#
loop_
_entity_poly.entity_id
_entity_poly.type
_entity_poly.pdbx_seq_one_letter_code
_entity_poly.pdbx_strand_id
1 'polypeptide(L)'
;MANQLIETLIDPMTIAAVLGAGACFATVVTVAAPMLAEDKLGTRLKEVAKRREELRKKSRAELAKGATLQHKNANQIAKSLVDKLQLQKALADDTLNEKLIRAGLRGHAAQTMFYFYRAALPIAFALFGLFYIFTIGHAWPFHYKLAAVVGGAALGFYAPGLYL
;
A
#
# COMPACT_ATOMS: atom_id res chain seq x y z
N MET A 1 -56.11 54.67 -42.76
CA MET A 1 -54.80 54.02 -42.59
C MET A 1 -54.77 53.08 -41.38
N ALA A 2 -55.27 53.48 -40.20
CA ALA A 2 -55.32 52.59 -39.03
C ALA A 2 -56.18 51.32 -39.23
N ASN A 3 -57.36 51.42 -39.85
CA ASN A 3 -58.21 50.24 -40.09
C ASN A 3 -57.61 49.20 -41.05
N GLN A 4 -56.82 49.63 -42.06
CA GLN A 4 -56.17 48.69 -43.00
C GLN A 4 -54.97 47.95 -42.36
N LEU A 5 -54.33 48.55 -41.35
CA LEU A 5 -53.32 47.87 -40.54
C LEU A 5 -53.96 46.81 -39.63
N ILE A 6 -55.17 47.07 -39.14
CA ILE A 6 -55.88 46.14 -38.25
C ILE A 6 -56.43 44.94 -39.05
N GLU A 7 -56.96 45.14 -40.26
CA GLU A 7 -57.38 44.03 -41.14
C GLU A 7 -56.20 43.15 -41.56
N THR A 8 -55.05 43.73 -41.91
CA THR A 8 -53.85 42.96 -42.28
C THR A 8 -53.17 42.28 -41.08
N LEU A 9 -53.41 42.74 -39.84
CA LEU A 9 -52.94 42.09 -38.62
C LEU A 9 -53.85 40.94 -38.15
N ILE A 10 -55.13 40.94 -38.53
CA ILE A 10 -56.12 39.92 -38.17
C ILE A 10 -56.28 38.85 -39.26
N ASP A 11 -55.73 39.08 -40.45
CA ASP A 11 -55.73 38.09 -41.52
C ASP A 11 -55.03 36.78 -41.10
N PRO A 12 -55.70 35.62 -41.24
CA PRO A 12 -55.12 34.34 -40.80
C PRO A 12 -53.83 33.97 -41.55
N MET A 13 -53.65 34.52 -42.76
CA MET A 13 -52.45 34.33 -43.57
C MET A 13 -51.22 35.07 -42.99
N THR A 14 -51.38 36.31 -42.53
CA THR A 14 -50.29 37.10 -41.92
C THR A 14 -49.90 36.57 -40.54
N ILE A 15 -50.87 36.11 -39.74
CA ILE A 15 -50.60 35.43 -38.46
C ILE A 15 -49.78 34.15 -38.68
N ALA A 16 -50.17 33.32 -39.66
CA ALA A 16 -49.43 32.12 -40.03
C ALA A 16 -48.01 32.43 -40.54
N ALA A 17 -47.85 33.50 -41.33
CA ALA A 17 -46.56 33.93 -41.84
C ALA A 17 -45.62 34.41 -40.72
N VAL A 18 -46.12 35.18 -39.75
CA VAL A 18 -45.33 35.66 -38.59
C VAL A 18 -44.94 34.50 -37.67
N LEU A 19 -45.88 33.58 -37.39
CA LEU A 19 -45.58 32.37 -36.63
C LEU A 19 -44.55 31.47 -37.35
N GLY A 20 -44.68 31.31 -38.67
CA GLY A 20 -43.74 30.56 -39.50
C GLY A 20 -42.34 31.20 -39.52
N ALA A 21 -42.26 32.52 -39.67
CA ALA A 21 -41.00 33.26 -39.59
C ALA A 21 -40.34 33.12 -38.21
N GLY A 22 -41.14 33.20 -37.14
CA GLY A 22 -40.67 32.98 -35.77
C GLY A 22 -40.16 31.55 -35.56
N ALA A 23 -40.86 30.54 -36.06
CA ALA A 23 -40.47 29.14 -35.97
C ALA A 23 -39.16 28.86 -36.73
N CYS A 24 -39.00 29.40 -37.94
CA CYS A 24 -37.76 29.29 -38.72
C CYS A 24 -36.58 30.00 -38.04
N PHE A 25 -36.81 31.16 -37.43
CA PHE A 25 -35.77 31.83 -36.66
C PHE A 25 -35.37 31.02 -35.42
N ALA A 26 -36.34 30.49 -34.69
CA ALA A 26 -36.10 29.65 -33.51
C ALA A 26 -35.33 28.37 -33.86
N THR A 27 -35.62 27.73 -35.00
CA THR A 27 -34.87 26.54 -35.44
C THR A 27 -33.43 26.88 -35.80
N VAL A 28 -33.17 27.99 -36.49
CA VAL A 28 -31.81 28.45 -36.79
C VAL A 28 -31.03 28.72 -35.50
N VAL A 29 -31.63 29.43 -34.54
CA VAL A 29 -30.99 29.71 -33.23
C VAL A 29 -30.73 28.41 -32.45
N THR A 30 -31.66 27.47 -32.47
CA THR A 30 -31.50 26.17 -31.76
C THR A 30 -30.37 25.34 -32.36
N VAL A 31 -30.20 25.36 -33.69
CA VAL A 31 -29.08 24.68 -34.37
C VAL A 31 -27.75 25.39 -34.15
N ALA A 32 -27.75 26.72 -34.05
CA ALA A 32 -26.54 27.51 -33.80
C ALA A 32 -26.10 27.52 -32.31
N ALA A 33 -27.03 27.32 -31.38
CA ALA A 33 -26.78 27.29 -29.93
C ALA A 33 -25.61 26.38 -29.49
N PRO A 34 -25.47 25.13 -29.98
CA PRO A 34 -24.34 24.27 -29.60
C PRO A 34 -22.97 24.80 -30.09
N MET A 35 -22.92 25.60 -31.16
CA MET A 35 -21.65 26.17 -31.65
C MET A 35 -21.18 27.37 -30.82
N LEU A 36 -22.09 28.07 -30.13
CA LEU A 36 -21.75 29.11 -29.14
C LEU A 36 -21.50 28.52 -27.74
N ALA A 37 -21.76 27.23 -27.51
CA ALA A 37 -21.52 26.61 -26.22
C ALA A 37 -20.00 26.51 -25.97
N GLU A 38 -19.55 27.17 -24.90
CA GLU A 38 -18.15 27.22 -24.50
C GLU A 38 -17.59 25.83 -24.19
N ASP A 39 -16.35 25.55 -24.62
CA ASP A 39 -15.74 24.23 -24.52
C ASP A 39 -15.38 23.85 -23.08
N LYS A 40 -16.32 23.16 -22.40
CA LYS A 40 -16.15 22.67 -21.02
C LYS A 40 -15.18 21.49 -20.92
N LEU A 41 -14.82 20.83 -22.03
CA LEU A 41 -13.94 19.66 -22.01
C LEU A 41 -12.49 20.06 -21.75
N GLY A 42 -12.03 21.18 -22.34
CA GLY A 42 -10.69 21.72 -22.10
C GLY A 42 -10.43 22.02 -20.62
N THR A 43 -11.41 22.62 -19.94
CA THR A 43 -11.32 22.92 -18.49
C THR A 43 -11.25 21.65 -17.64
N ARG A 44 -12.10 20.65 -17.94
CA ARG A 44 -12.11 19.36 -17.22
C ARG A 44 -10.81 18.58 -17.41
N LEU A 45 -10.26 18.57 -18.63
CA LEU A 45 -8.99 17.91 -18.91
C LEU A 45 -7.83 18.55 -18.14
N LYS A 46 -7.81 19.88 -18.02
CA LYS A 46 -6.83 20.60 -17.19
C LYS A 46 -6.94 20.23 -15.71
N GLU A 47 -8.14 20.11 -15.18
CA GLU A 47 -8.38 19.69 -13.78
C GLU A 47 -7.90 18.26 -13.51
N VAL A 48 -8.20 17.32 -14.40
CA VAL A 48 -7.73 15.93 -14.29
C VAL A 48 -6.21 15.84 -14.39
N ALA A 49 -5.59 16.58 -15.32
CA ALA A 49 -4.15 16.64 -15.45
C ALA A 49 -3.48 17.17 -14.16
N LYS A 50 -4.02 18.26 -13.60
CA LYS A 50 -3.54 18.83 -12.34
C LYS A 50 -3.63 17.83 -11.19
N ARG A 51 -4.76 17.11 -11.05
CA ARG A 51 -4.91 16.08 -10.02
C ARG A 51 -3.94 14.91 -10.18
N ARG A 52 -3.69 14.47 -11.41
CA ARG A 52 -2.68 13.43 -11.67
C ARG A 52 -1.28 13.89 -11.27
N GLU A 53 -0.93 15.14 -11.54
CA GLU A 53 0.37 15.69 -11.18
C GLU A 53 0.53 15.82 -9.65
N GLU A 54 -0.50 16.29 -8.96
CA GLU A 54 -0.54 16.35 -7.48
C GLU A 54 -0.37 14.96 -6.85
N LEU A 55 -1.06 13.94 -7.35
CA LEU A 55 -0.90 12.57 -6.86
C LEU A 55 0.51 12.02 -7.11
N ARG A 56 1.11 12.30 -8.26
CA ARG A 56 2.49 11.92 -8.57
C ARG A 56 3.49 12.63 -7.67
N LYS A 57 3.26 13.90 -7.35
CA LYS A 57 4.10 14.66 -6.40
C LYS A 57 3.95 14.10 -4.99
N LYS A 58 2.72 13.80 -4.56
CA LYS A 58 2.43 13.21 -3.25
C LYS A 58 3.09 11.83 -3.08
N SER A 59 2.96 10.95 -4.07
CA SER A 59 3.60 9.62 -4.01
C SER A 59 5.13 9.71 -4.00
N ARG A 60 5.71 10.61 -4.79
CA ARG A 60 7.16 10.87 -4.75
C ARG A 60 7.61 11.45 -3.41
N ALA A 61 6.83 12.35 -2.80
CA ALA A 61 7.11 12.89 -1.48
C ALA A 61 7.00 11.83 -0.38
N GLU A 62 6.03 10.92 -0.45
CA GLU A 62 5.89 9.78 0.47
C GLU A 62 7.06 8.79 0.34
N LEU A 63 7.49 8.50 -0.89
CA LEU A 63 8.67 7.68 -1.17
C LEU A 63 9.97 8.36 -0.66
N ALA A 64 10.13 9.67 -0.89
CA ALA A 64 11.29 10.43 -0.42
C ALA A 64 11.36 10.53 1.12
N LYS A 65 10.20 10.53 1.80
CA LYS A 65 10.11 10.49 3.26
C LYS A 65 10.41 9.10 3.85
N GLY A 66 10.69 8.08 3.02
CA GLY A 66 10.96 6.72 3.50
C GLY A 66 9.74 6.11 4.23
N ALA A 67 8.53 6.53 3.86
CA ALA A 67 7.29 5.95 4.35
C ALA A 67 6.99 4.68 3.56
N THR A 68 7.85 3.67 3.71
CA THR A 68 7.44 2.31 3.43
C THR A 68 6.26 1.99 4.36
N LEU A 69 5.14 1.55 3.78
CA LEU A 69 3.98 0.96 4.47
C LEU A 69 4.33 -0.37 5.18
N GLN A 70 5.60 -0.57 5.47
CA GLN A 70 6.10 -1.70 6.21
C GLN A 70 5.91 -1.37 7.68
N HIS A 71 5.11 -2.16 8.40
CA HIS A 71 4.91 -2.08 9.85
C HIS A 71 6.27 -1.88 10.55
N LYS A 72 6.65 -0.62 10.82
CA LYS A 72 7.97 -0.29 11.36
C LYS A 72 8.13 -0.85 12.78
N ASN A 73 7.06 -0.98 13.53
CA ASN A 73 7.18 -1.17 14.98
C ASN A 73 7.67 -2.58 15.39
N ALA A 74 7.18 -3.65 14.76
CA ALA A 74 7.57 -5.02 15.14
C ALA A 74 8.92 -5.45 14.53
N ASN A 75 9.15 -5.09 13.26
CA ASN A 75 10.35 -5.52 12.54
C ASN A 75 11.58 -4.64 12.80
N GLN A 76 11.43 -3.39 13.27
CA GLN A 76 12.59 -2.51 13.48
C GLN A 76 13.41 -2.89 14.71
N ILE A 77 12.78 -3.40 15.77
CA ILE A 77 13.50 -3.92 16.95
C ILE A 77 14.28 -5.18 16.55
N ALA A 78 13.61 -6.16 15.95
CA ALA A 78 14.26 -7.37 15.44
C ALA A 78 15.38 -7.05 14.43
N LYS A 79 15.13 -6.14 13.47
CA LYS A 79 16.13 -5.70 12.48
C LYS A 79 17.31 -4.99 13.13
N SER A 80 17.09 -4.10 14.10
CA SER A 80 18.17 -3.40 14.80
C SER A 80 19.03 -4.32 15.66
N LEU A 81 18.44 -5.38 16.24
CA LEU A 81 19.16 -6.41 16.99
C LEU A 81 19.97 -7.32 16.05
N VAL A 82 19.40 -7.70 14.90
CA VAL A 82 20.09 -8.50 13.87
C VAL A 82 21.23 -7.72 13.21
N ASP A 83 21.03 -6.44 12.88
CA ASP A 83 22.05 -5.56 12.29
C ASP A 83 23.20 -5.29 13.27
N LYS A 84 22.91 -5.08 14.56
CA LYS A 84 23.93 -4.84 15.59
C LYS A 84 24.75 -6.10 15.92
N LEU A 85 24.14 -7.29 15.89
CA LEU A 85 24.85 -8.55 16.13
C LEU A 85 25.48 -9.15 14.86
N GLN A 86 25.35 -8.52 13.68
CA GLN A 86 25.83 -9.02 12.38
C GLN A 86 25.44 -10.49 12.09
N LEU A 87 24.30 -10.94 12.63
CA LEU A 87 23.85 -12.33 12.51
C LEU A 87 23.47 -12.71 11.08
N GLN A 88 23.11 -11.72 10.26
CA GLN A 88 22.90 -11.91 8.82
C GLN A 88 24.18 -12.25 8.05
N LYS A 89 25.38 -11.92 8.56
CA LYS A 89 26.63 -12.14 7.83
C LYS A 89 27.38 -13.38 8.31
N ALA A 90 27.23 -13.75 9.58
CA ALA A 90 27.83 -14.95 10.15
C ALA A 90 27.02 -16.24 9.89
N LEU A 91 25.70 -16.11 9.62
CA LEU A 91 24.76 -17.23 9.53
C LEU A 91 23.87 -17.22 8.26
N ALA A 92 24.20 -16.39 7.27
CA ALA A 92 23.58 -16.48 5.95
C ALA A 92 24.16 -17.66 5.19
N ASP A 93 23.29 -18.62 4.88
CA ASP A 93 23.56 -19.71 3.97
C ASP A 93 22.75 -19.40 2.70
N ASP A 94 23.39 -19.38 1.54
CA ASP A 94 22.76 -19.02 0.26
C ASP A 94 21.54 -19.92 -0.05
N THR A 95 21.52 -21.14 0.52
CA THR A 95 20.43 -22.11 0.36
C THR A 95 19.16 -21.76 1.15
N LEU A 96 19.23 -20.89 2.16
CA LEU A 96 18.07 -20.54 3.01
C LEU A 96 17.08 -19.61 2.31
N ASN A 97 17.55 -18.78 1.38
CA ASN A 97 16.68 -17.92 0.58
C ASN A 97 15.78 -18.75 -0.32
N GLU A 98 16.33 -19.78 -0.97
CA GLU A 98 15.51 -20.69 -1.77
C GLU A 98 14.49 -21.43 -0.92
N LYS A 99 14.86 -21.89 0.28
CA LYS A 99 13.92 -22.54 1.21
C LYS A 99 12.81 -21.60 1.68
N LEU A 100 13.13 -20.35 2.03
CA LEU A 100 12.15 -19.32 2.40
C LEU A 100 11.18 -19.01 1.26
N ILE A 101 11.69 -18.92 0.02
CA ILE A 101 10.86 -18.70 -1.17
C ILE A 101 9.95 -19.90 -1.43
N ARG A 102 10.45 -21.13 -1.29
CA ARG A 102 9.67 -22.38 -1.41
C ARG A 102 8.60 -22.51 -0.32
N ALA A 103 8.90 -22.04 0.91
CA ALA A 103 7.95 -21.96 2.02
C ALA A 103 6.89 -20.84 1.89
N GLY A 104 6.92 -20.06 0.81
CA GLY A 104 5.96 -18.98 0.55
C GLY A 104 6.24 -17.68 1.33
N LEU A 105 7.33 -17.63 2.10
CA LEU A 105 7.76 -16.46 2.87
C LEU A 105 8.57 -15.51 1.96
N ARG A 106 7.84 -14.66 1.24
CA ARG A 106 8.42 -13.68 0.30
C ARG A 106 8.72 -12.35 1.01
N GLY A 107 9.93 -11.83 0.79
CA GLY A 107 10.31 -10.46 1.19
C GLY A 107 11.38 -10.37 2.28
N HIS A 108 12.13 -9.28 2.26
CA HIS A 108 13.30 -9.03 3.13
C HIS A 108 12.97 -9.11 4.64
N ALA A 109 11.73 -8.79 5.04
CA ALA A 109 11.32 -8.85 6.44
C ALA A 109 11.27 -10.29 6.98
N ALA A 110 10.77 -11.25 6.20
CA ALA A 110 10.67 -12.64 6.61
C ALA A 110 12.07 -13.27 6.77
N GLN A 111 12.99 -12.93 5.87
CA GLN A 111 14.37 -13.38 5.93
C GLN A 111 15.09 -12.86 7.19
N THR A 112 14.98 -11.55 7.49
CA THR A 112 15.61 -10.97 8.69
C THR A 112 15.04 -11.57 9.98
N MET A 113 13.73 -11.83 10.05
CA MET A 113 13.09 -12.40 11.24
C MET A 113 13.47 -13.86 11.48
N PHE A 114 13.62 -14.66 10.41
CA PHE A 114 14.09 -16.03 10.51
C PHE A 114 15.52 -16.11 11.07
N TYR A 115 16.42 -15.26 10.58
CA TYR A 115 17.78 -15.17 11.10
C TYR A 115 17.83 -14.71 12.56
N PHE A 116 16.96 -13.78 12.95
CA PHE A 116 16.82 -13.37 14.34
C PHE A 116 16.43 -14.55 15.24
N TYR A 117 15.39 -15.30 14.86
CA TYR A 117 14.89 -16.42 15.65
C TYR A 117 15.94 -17.54 15.77
N ARG A 118 16.67 -17.84 14.70
CA ARG A 118 17.75 -18.84 14.70
C ARG A 118 18.90 -18.49 15.64
N ALA A 119 19.16 -17.21 15.85
CA ALA A 119 20.21 -16.74 16.74
C ALA A 119 19.73 -16.52 18.19
N ALA A 120 18.50 -16.03 18.35
CA ALA A 120 17.94 -15.67 19.65
C ALA A 120 17.46 -16.90 20.43
N LEU A 121 16.89 -17.91 19.74
CA LEU A 121 16.36 -19.11 20.40
C LEU A 121 17.40 -19.91 21.20
N PRO A 122 18.58 -20.25 20.67
CA PRO A 122 19.57 -21.01 21.43
C PRO A 122 19.98 -20.30 22.72
N ILE A 123 20.12 -18.98 22.66
CA ILE A 123 20.48 -18.14 23.81
C ILE A 123 19.34 -18.11 24.83
N ALA A 124 18.10 -17.90 24.36
CA ALA A 124 16.92 -17.88 25.22
C ALA A 124 16.71 -19.22 25.93
N PHE A 125 16.82 -20.34 25.21
CA PHE A 125 16.70 -21.68 25.78
C PHE A 125 17.87 -22.02 26.73
N ALA A 126 19.10 -21.58 26.44
CA ALA A 126 20.23 -21.75 27.34
C ALA A 126 20.05 -20.97 28.66
N LEU A 127 19.60 -19.72 28.58
CA LEU A 127 19.29 -18.90 29.76
C LEU A 127 18.12 -19.49 30.57
N PHE A 128 17.08 -19.96 29.89
CA PHE A 128 15.97 -20.65 30.52
C PHE A 128 16.42 -21.95 31.21
N GLY A 129 17.27 -22.74 30.56
CA GLY A 129 17.87 -23.94 31.13
C GLY A 129 18.72 -23.64 32.37
N LEU A 130 19.54 -22.58 32.33
CA LEU A 130 20.29 -22.10 33.50
C LEU A 130 19.39 -21.67 34.65
N PHE A 131 18.32 -20.91 34.35
CA PHE A 131 17.33 -20.49 35.35
C PHE A 131 16.60 -21.69 35.97
N TYR A 132 16.24 -22.68 35.17
CA TYR A 132 15.60 -23.92 35.62
C TYR A 132 16.52 -24.72 36.57
N ILE A 133 17.81 -24.81 36.24
CA ILE A 133 18.81 -25.45 37.10
C ILE A 133 18.98 -24.70 38.42
N PHE A 134 18.91 -23.37 38.39
CA PHE A 134 19.09 -22.54 39.59
C PHE A 134 17.88 -22.57 40.54
N THR A 135 16.66 -22.74 40.00
CA THR A 135 15.41 -22.73 40.78
C THR A 135 14.99 -24.11 41.27
N ILE A 136 15.07 -25.15 40.44
CA ILE A 136 14.57 -26.51 40.74
C ILE A 136 15.73 -27.52 40.81
N GLY A 137 16.72 -27.40 39.92
CA GLY A 137 17.80 -28.38 39.74
C GLY A 137 19.01 -28.24 40.67
N HIS A 138 18.92 -27.52 41.80
CA HIS A 138 20.09 -27.18 42.62
C HIS A 138 20.84 -28.42 43.14
N ALA A 139 20.10 -29.49 43.47
CA ALA A 139 20.63 -30.75 44.01
C ALA A 139 21.21 -31.72 42.94
N TRP A 140 21.17 -31.37 41.65
CA TRP A 140 21.64 -32.28 40.60
C TRP A 140 23.17 -32.29 40.45
N PRO A 141 23.76 -33.46 40.11
CA PRO A 141 25.15 -33.55 39.74
C PRO A 141 25.51 -32.65 38.55
N PHE A 142 26.75 -32.16 38.52
CA PHE A 142 27.23 -31.20 37.51
C PHE A 142 26.99 -31.65 36.06
N HIS A 143 27.10 -32.96 35.77
CA HIS A 143 26.88 -33.51 34.43
C HIS A 143 25.42 -33.39 33.96
N TYR A 144 24.41 -33.54 34.83
CA TYR A 144 23.00 -33.36 34.47
C TYR A 144 22.66 -31.89 34.23
N LYS A 145 23.29 -30.97 34.99
CA LYS A 145 23.17 -29.53 34.76
C LYS A 145 23.72 -29.14 33.39
N LEU A 146 24.91 -29.64 33.06
CA LEU A 146 25.57 -29.37 31.78
C LEU A 146 24.78 -29.97 30.62
N ALA A 147 24.27 -31.19 30.76
CA ALA A 147 23.41 -31.84 29.78
C ALA A 147 22.09 -31.08 29.54
N ALA A 148 21.47 -30.53 30.58
CA ALA A 148 20.22 -29.76 30.45
C ALA A 148 20.43 -28.42 29.71
N VAL A 149 21.53 -27.70 29.98
CA VAL A 149 21.85 -26.45 29.26
C VAL A 149 22.22 -26.74 27.81
N VAL A 150 23.07 -27.73 27.57
CA VAL A 150 23.52 -28.11 26.21
C VAL A 150 22.35 -28.67 25.39
N GLY A 151 21.50 -29.50 26.00
CA GLY A 151 20.29 -30.02 25.37
C GLY A 151 19.28 -28.93 25.05
N GLY A 152 19.04 -27.99 25.97
CA GLY A 152 18.20 -26.82 25.72
C GLY A 152 18.71 -25.94 24.58
N ALA A 153 20.02 -25.65 24.57
CA ALA A 153 20.66 -24.88 23.50
C ALA A 153 20.58 -25.59 22.14
N ALA A 154 20.80 -26.92 22.11
CA ALA A 154 20.71 -27.72 20.90
C ALA A 154 19.27 -27.74 20.34
N LEU A 155 18.26 -27.91 21.20
CA LEU A 155 16.86 -27.84 20.80
C LEU A 155 16.48 -26.44 20.29
N GLY A 156 16.95 -25.38 20.95
CA GLY A 156 16.76 -24.00 20.50
C GLY A 156 17.42 -23.70 19.16
N PHE A 157 18.53 -24.38 18.81
CA PHE A 157 19.20 -24.24 17.52
C PHE A 157 18.48 -24.95 16.38
N TYR A 158 17.84 -26.09 16.64
CA TYR A 158 17.11 -26.87 15.62
C TYR A 158 15.65 -26.43 15.42
N ALA A 159 15.01 -25.84 16.42
CA ALA A 159 13.62 -25.38 16.34
C ALA A 159 13.29 -24.42 15.15
N PRO A 160 14.15 -23.46 14.76
CA PRO A 160 13.92 -22.64 13.57
C PRO A 160 13.95 -23.46 12.27
N GLY A 161 14.81 -24.48 12.20
CA GLY A 161 14.94 -25.33 11.02
C GLY A 161 13.73 -26.21 10.76
N LEU A 162 12.98 -26.57 11.81
CA LEU A 162 11.71 -27.32 11.72
C LEU A 162 10.53 -26.48 11.20
N TYR A 163 10.64 -25.15 11.23
CA TYR A 163 9.59 -24.24 10.78
C TYR A 163 9.63 -24.00 9.26
N LEU A 164 10.77 -24.28 8.60
CA LEU A 164 10.98 -24.20 7.15
C LEU A 164 10.65 -25.52 6.46
#